data_AF-A0A427C5U9-F1
#
_entry.id   AF-A0A427C5U9-F1
#
_cell.length_a   1.000
_cell.length_b   1.000
_cell.length_c   1.000
_cell.angle_alpha   90.00
_cell.angle_beta   90.00
_cell.angle_gamma   90.00
#
_symmetry.space_group_name_H-M   'P 1'
#
loop_
_entity.id
_entity.type
_entity.pdbx_description
1 polymer ?
#
loop_
_entity_poly.entity_id
_entity_poly.type
_entity_poly.pdbx_seq_one_letter_code
_entity_poly.pdbx_strand_id
1 'polypeptide(L)'
;MNVLRHAGRALRREFLAGDLLTVFAALVLGVAVMTAVGTLVNRVTLALTSSAAEMLGGDLGLGARQDVPENFAEEAQRRGLKTTRMVSFPSVLFHGEASQMANIKAVSAGYPLRGQLQVSRTAGGAAESAGT
;
A
#
# COMPACT_ATOMS: atom_id res chain seq x y z
N MET A 1 -52.96 -5.45 -6.65
CA MET A 1 -52.23 -5.99 -7.82
C MET A 1 -50.79 -6.28 -7.41
N ASN A 2 -50.40 -7.55 -7.26
CA ASN A 2 -49.06 -7.91 -6.74
C ASN A 2 -48.03 -7.97 -7.87
N VAL A 3 -47.60 -6.78 -8.32
CA VAL A 3 -46.64 -6.55 -9.42
C VAL A 3 -45.33 -7.32 -9.18
N LEU A 4 -44.87 -7.36 -7.93
CA LEU A 4 -43.67 -8.10 -7.49
C LEU A 4 -43.77 -9.63 -7.76
N ARG A 5 -44.97 -10.22 -7.62
CA ARG A 5 -45.18 -11.65 -7.87
C ARG A 5 -45.11 -11.98 -9.36
N HIS A 6 -45.57 -11.08 -10.21
CA HIS A 6 -45.50 -11.23 -11.66
C HIS A 6 -44.08 -11.01 -12.17
N ALA A 7 -43.38 -9.99 -11.66
CA ALA A 7 -41.97 -9.72 -11.98
C ALA A 7 -41.07 -10.90 -11.59
N GLY A 8 -41.20 -11.44 -10.37
CA GLY A 8 -40.39 -12.58 -9.93
C GLY A 8 -40.65 -13.88 -10.72
N ARG A 9 -41.90 -14.10 -11.17
CA ARG A 9 -42.25 -15.27 -11.98
C ARG A 9 -41.79 -15.13 -13.44
N ALA A 10 -41.79 -13.91 -13.99
CA ALA A 10 -41.22 -13.61 -15.29
C ALA A 10 -39.69 -13.79 -15.28
N LEU A 11 -39.01 -13.21 -14.27
CA LEU A 11 -37.57 -13.38 -14.06
C LEU A 11 -37.20 -14.86 -13.98
N ARG A 12 -37.90 -15.65 -13.16
CA ARG A 12 -37.61 -17.10 -13.01
C ARG A 12 -37.81 -17.87 -14.31
N ARG A 13 -38.78 -17.48 -15.15
CA ARG A 13 -39.02 -18.13 -16.45
C ARG A 13 -37.91 -17.79 -17.46
N GLU A 14 -37.48 -16.53 -17.51
CA GLU A 14 -36.40 -16.09 -18.40
C GLU A 14 -35.02 -16.57 -17.94
N PHE A 15 -34.81 -16.71 -16.63
CA PHE A 15 -33.63 -17.39 -16.06
C PHE A 15 -33.52 -18.85 -16.55
N LEU A 16 -34.65 -19.56 -16.70
CA LEU A 16 -34.65 -20.92 -17.26
C LEU A 16 -34.53 -20.96 -18.79
N ALA A 17 -34.79 -19.84 -19.48
CA ALA A 17 -34.70 -19.74 -20.94
C ALA A 17 -33.26 -19.49 -21.44
N GLY A 18 -32.29 -19.26 -20.55
CA GLY A 18 -30.85 -19.21 -20.87
C GLY A 18 -30.31 -17.81 -21.23
N ASP A 19 -31.09 -16.95 -21.89
CA ASP A 19 -30.62 -15.63 -22.31
C ASP A 19 -30.24 -14.71 -21.13
N LEU A 20 -31.07 -14.68 -20.08
CA LEU A 20 -30.81 -13.83 -18.92
C LEU A 20 -29.61 -14.34 -18.09
N LEU A 21 -29.36 -15.65 -18.08
CA LEU A 21 -28.19 -16.24 -17.44
C LEU A 21 -26.90 -15.81 -18.14
N THR A 22 -26.91 -15.70 -19.47
CA THR A 22 -25.72 -15.29 -20.24
C THR A 22 -25.36 -13.84 -19.93
N VAL A 23 -26.34 -12.92 -19.91
CA VAL A 23 -26.11 -11.51 -19.57
C VAL A 23 -25.68 -11.36 -18.11
N PHE A 24 -26.32 -12.10 -17.20
CA PHE A 24 -25.94 -12.11 -15.79
C PHE A 24 -24.51 -12.64 -15.58
N ALA A 25 -24.14 -13.73 -16.26
CA ALA A 25 -22.79 -14.29 -16.20
C ALA A 25 -21.74 -13.31 -16.74
N ALA A 26 -22.03 -12.60 -17.84
CA ALA A 26 -21.16 -11.56 -18.38
C ALA A 26 -20.96 -10.41 -17.39
N LEU A 27 -22.02 -9.99 -16.70
CA LEU A 27 -21.95 -8.93 -15.69
C LEU A 27 -21.13 -9.35 -14.46
N VAL A 28 -21.36 -10.56 -13.94
CA VAL A 28 -20.58 -11.11 -12.83
C VAL A 28 -19.10 -11.25 -13.21
N LEU A 29 -18.81 -11.73 -14.42
CA LEU A 29 -17.45 -11.83 -14.93
C LEU A 29 -16.78 -10.46 -15.01
N GLY A 30 -17.47 -9.43 -15.51
CA GLY A 30 -16.96 -8.06 -15.57
C GLY A 30 -16.60 -7.50 -14.18
N VAL A 31 -17.48 -7.67 -13.20
CA VAL A 31 -17.24 -7.22 -11.81
C VAL A 31 -16.08 -7.99 -11.18
N ALA A 32 -16.00 -9.30 -11.41
CA ALA A 32 -14.92 -10.14 -10.92
C ALA A 32 -13.56 -9.69 -11.49
N VAL A 33 -13.51 -9.37 -12.79
CA VAL A 33 -12.29 -8.86 -13.44
C VAL A 33 -11.89 -7.50 -12.89
N MET A 34 -12.82 -6.53 -12.78
CA MET A 34 -12.50 -5.22 -12.19
C MET A 34 -11.98 -5.35 -10.76
N THR A 35 -12.58 -6.24 -9.96
CA THR A 35 -12.15 -6.52 -8.59
C THR A 35 -10.76 -7.15 -8.57
N ALA A 36 -10.52 -8.16 -9.41
CA ALA A 36 -9.24 -8.83 -9.52
C ALA A 36 -8.11 -7.85 -9.89
N VAL A 37 -8.33 -7.00 -10.90
CA VAL A 37 -7.39 -5.95 -11.31
C VAL A 37 -7.13 -4.98 -10.15
N GLY A 38 -8.17 -4.49 -9.46
CA GLY A 38 -8.01 -3.62 -8.31
C GLY A 38 -7.19 -4.27 -7.18
N THR A 39 -7.43 -5.55 -6.89
CA THR A 39 -6.66 -6.30 -5.88
C THR A 39 -5.22 -6.54 -6.32
N LEU A 40 -4.97 -6.74 -7.62
CA LEU A 40 -3.63 -6.92 -8.16
C LEU A 40 -2.83 -5.62 -8.04
N VAL A 41 -3.41 -4.48 -8.41
CA VAL A 41 -2.79 -3.17 -8.24
C VAL A 41 -2.44 -2.93 -6.77
N ASN A 42 -3.41 -3.15 -5.86
CA ASN A 42 -3.14 -3.02 -4.43
C ASN A 42 -2.06 -3.98 -3.94
N ARG A 43 -1.99 -5.22 -4.45
CA ARG A 43 -0.92 -6.16 -4.12
C ARG A 43 0.44 -5.74 -4.68
N VAL A 44 0.50 -5.18 -5.88
CA VAL A 44 1.74 -4.65 -6.47
C VAL A 44 2.21 -3.45 -5.67
N THR A 45 1.32 -2.49 -5.38
CA THR A 45 1.63 -1.36 -4.49
C THR A 45 2.08 -1.85 -3.13
N LEU A 46 1.38 -2.84 -2.56
CA LEU A 46 1.72 -3.41 -1.27
C LEU A 46 3.08 -4.13 -1.31
N ALA A 47 3.38 -4.89 -2.36
CA ALA A 47 4.65 -5.58 -2.55
C ALA A 47 5.82 -4.60 -2.71
N LEU A 48 5.61 -3.53 -3.49
CA LEU A 48 6.56 -2.44 -3.61
C LEU A 48 6.79 -1.73 -2.27
N THR A 49 5.74 -1.56 -1.45
CA THR A 49 5.88 -1.04 -0.08
C THR A 49 6.39 -2.07 0.93
N SER A 50 6.17 -3.37 0.73
CA SER A 50 6.62 -4.42 1.67
C SER A 50 8.09 -4.78 1.45
N SER A 51 8.63 -4.56 0.25
CA SER A 51 10.09 -4.45 0.08
C SER A 51 10.68 -3.29 0.91
N ALA A 52 9.85 -2.36 1.42
CA ALA A 52 10.26 -1.39 2.44
C ALA A 52 10.03 -1.86 3.90
N ALA A 53 9.54 -3.08 4.15
CA ALA A 53 9.53 -3.67 5.50
C ALA A 53 10.91 -4.16 5.93
N GLU A 54 11.80 -4.52 4.98
CA GLU A 54 13.27 -4.60 5.24
C GLU A 54 13.86 -3.24 5.63
N MET A 55 13.12 -2.15 5.42
CA MET A 55 13.44 -0.76 5.76
C MET A 55 12.84 -0.31 7.10
N LEU A 56 12.29 -1.24 7.91
CA LEU A 56 11.84 -0.97 9.28
C LEU A 56 12.97 -0.39 10.14
N GLY A 57 14.21 -0.83 9.88
CA GLY A 57 15.38 -0.39 10.64
C GLY A 57 15.21 -0.62 12.14
N GLY A 58 14.44 -1.63 12.56
CA GLY A 58 14.10 -1.91 13.96
C GLY A 58 13.17 -3.13 14.07
N ASP A 59 12.91 -3.58 15.30
CA ASP A 59 12.14 -4.82 15.57
C ASP A 59 10.61 -4.61 15.45
N LEU A 60 10.13 -3.36 15.60
CA LEU A 60 8.71 -2.97 15.47
C LEU A 60 8.60 -1.57 14.84
N GLY A 61 7.63 -1.37 13.94
CA GLY A 61 7.33 -0.07 13.33
C GLY A 61 5.88 0.32 13.51
N LEU A 62 5.65 1.55 13.98
CA LEU A 62 4.33 2.17 14.08
C LEU A 62 4.21 3.22 12.98
N GLY A 63 3.23 3.07 12.09
CA GLY A 63 2.95 4.00 11.00
C GLY A 63 1.53 4.55 11.10
N ALA A 64 1.39 5.87 11.04
CA ALA A 64 0.11 6.56 10.99
C ALA A 64 0.14 7.64 9.90
N ARG A 65 -1.02 7.95 9.31
CA ARG A 65 -1.16 9.07 8.35
C ARG A 65 -1.01 10.44 9.01
N GLN A 66 -1.35 10.51 10.29
CA GLN A 66 -1.17 11.66 11.16
C GLN A 66 0.00 11.41 12.09
N ASP A 67 0.51 12.46 12.75
CA ASP A 67 1.64 12.29 13.65
C ASP A 67 1.31 11.31 14.79
N VAL A 68 2.26 10.43 15.09
CA VAL A 68 2.10 9.43 16.15
C VAL A 68 2.17 10.18 17.49
N PRO A 69 1.15 10.05 18.36
CA PRO A 69 1.15 10.82 19.60
C PRO A 69 2.35 10.46 20.49
N GLU A 70 2.89 11.48 21.17
CA GLU A 70 4.16 11.38 21.91
C GLU A 70 4.11 10.36 23.06
N ASN A 71 2.92 10.04 23.55
CA ASN A 71 2.69 9.02 24.57
C ASN A 71 3.31 7.65 24.23
N PHE A 72 3.38 7.29 22.93
CA PHE A 72 4.04 6.06 22.50
C PHE A 72 5.55 6.13 22.62
N ALA A 73 6.16 7.28 22.29
CA ALA A 73 7.60 7.48 22.43
C ALA A 73 8.01 7.50 23.91
N GLU A 74 7.23 8.17 24.76
CA GLU A 74 7.46 8.20 26.21
C GLU A 74 7.35 6.81 26.82
N GLU A 75 6.32 6.03 26.46
CA GLU A 75 6.14 4.68 27.00
C GLU A 75 7.26 3.73 26.53
N ALA A 76 7.71 3.87 25.28
CA ALA A 76 8.84 3.12 24.78
C ALA A 76 10.13 3.47 25.52
N GLN A 77 10.36 4.75 25.81
CA GLN A 77 11.50 5.21 26.60
C GLN A 77 11.42 4.70 28.05
N ARG A 78 10.23 4.72 28.68
CA ARG A 78 9.97 4.12 30.00
C ARG A 78 10.29 2.63 30.05
N ARG A 79 10.06 1.91 28.95
CA ARG A 79 10.39 0.48 28.81
C ARG A 79 11.84 0.21 28.39
N GLY A 80 12.66 1.25 28.24
CA GLY A 80 14.07 1.12 27.82
C GLY A 80 14.25 0.72 26.36
N LEU A 81 13.23 0.90 25.53
CA LEU A 81 13.30 0.56 24.10
C LEU A 81 14.00 1.69 23.34
N LYS A 82 14.85 1.31 22.38
CA LYS A 82 15.42 2.27 21.44
C LYS A 82 14.35 2.62 20.39
N THR A 83 14.12 3.91 20.21
CA THR A 83 13.14 4.41 19.24
C THR A 83 13.81 5.37 18.26
N THR A 84 13.35 5.37 17.01
CA THR A 84 13.72 6.38 16.02
C THR A 84 12.47 6.82 15.28
N ARG A 85 12.41 8.09 14.88
CA ARG A 85 11.30 8.63 14.06
C ARG A 85 11.72 8.66 12.60
N MET A 86 10.72 8.46 11.75
CA MET A 86 10.89 8.47 10.32
C MET A 86 9.63 9.02 9.68
N VAL A 87 9.83 9.81 8.63
CA VAL A 87 8.75 10.34 7.79
C VAL A 87 9.10 10.01 6.35
N SER A 88 8.15 9.47 5.59
CA SER A 88 8.32 9.20 4.16
C SER A 88 7.14 9.77 3.40
N PHE A 89 7.42 10.51 2.33
CA PHE A 89 6.39 11.06 1.47
C PHE A 89 6.86 11.16 0.00
N PRO A 90 5.99 10.87 -0.97
CA PRO A 90 6.29 11.10 -2.38
C PRO A 90 6.37 12.60 -2.65
N SER A 91 7.35 13.02 -3.44
CA SER A 91 7.55 14.39 -3.90
C SER A 91 8.12 14.41 -5.31
N VAL A 92 7.84 15.47 -6.07
CA VAL A 92 8.51 15.70 -7.35
C VAL A 92 9.78 16.51 -7.11
N LEU A 93 10.90 16.05 -7.62
CA LEU A 93 12.18 16.76 -7.63
C LEU A 93 12.36 17.44 -8.98
N PHE A 94 12.86 18.67 -8.96
CA PHE A 94 13.15 19.46 -10.15
C PHE A 94 14.66 19.70 -10.27
N HIS A 95 15.19 19.51 -11.48
CA HIS A 95 16.57 19.83 -11.83
C HIS A 95 16.59 20.49 -13.21
N GLY A 96 16.67 21.82 -13.24
CA GLY A 96 16.47 22.59 -14.47
C GLY A 96 15.09 22.33 -15.06
N GLU A 97 15.03 21.88 -16.32
CA GLU A 97 13.80 21.52 -17.04
C GLU A 97 13.34 20.08 -16.78
N ALA A 98 14.13 19.26 -16.08
CA ALA A 98 13.78 17.88 -15.76
C ALA A 98 13.01 17.80 -14.45
N SER A 99 11.91 17.04 -14.44
CA SER A 99 11.18 16.69 -13.21
C SER A 99 11.09 15.17 -13.06
N GLN A 100 11.26 14.69 -11.83
CA GLN A 100 11.20 13.27 -11.52
C GLN A 100 10.45 13.03 -10.20
N MET A 101 9.56 12.04 -10.18
CA MET A 101 8.94 11.57 -8.95
C MET A 101 9.97 10.84 -8.08
N ALA A 102 10.11 11.24 -6.83
CA ALA A 102 10.97 10.61 -5.84
C ALA A 102 10.22 10.40 -4.53
N ASN A 103 10.57 9.38 -3.76
CA ASN A 103 10.09 9.22 -2.40
C ASN A 103 11.14 9.77 -1.44
N ILE A 104 10.78 10.83 -0.69
CA ILE A 104 11.66 11.47 0.28
C ILE A 104 11.48 10.78 1.62
N LYS A 105 12.57 10.28 2.20
CA LYS A 105 12.60 9.63 3.50
C LYS A 105 13.48 10.43 4.46
N ALA A 106 12.86 11.07 5.45
CA ALA A 106 13.53 11.74 6.55
C ALA A 106 13.59 10.79 7.75
N VAL A 107 14.75 10.70 8.40
CA VAL A 107 14.99 9.83 9.56
C VAL A 107 15.67 10.61 10.67
N SER A 108 15.36 10.29 11.92
CA SER A 108 16.02 10.87 13.08
C SER A 108 17.38 10.22 13.36
N ALA A 109 18.21 10.93 14.15
CA ALA A 109 19.47 10.39 14.64
C ALA A 109 19.25 9.05 15.36
N GLY A 110 19.98 8.01 14.95
CA GLY A 110 19.85 6.64 15.46
C GLY A 110 19.09 5.67 14.55
N TYR A 111 18.61 6.10 13.38
CA TYR A 111 18.22 5.18 12.32
C TYR A 111 19.44 4.69 11.52
N PRO A 112 19.50 3.39 11.14
CA PRO A 112 18.60 2.31 11.55
C PRO A 112 18.99 1.78 12.95
N LEU A 113 18.00 1.36 13.74
CA LEU A 113 18.19 0.68 15.04
C LEU A 113 18.75 -0.75 14.85
N ARG A 114 18.54 -1.34 13.67
CA ARG A 114 19.04 -2.66 13.27
C ARG A 114 19.55 -2.61 11.82
N GLY A 115 20.72 -3.21 11.58
CA GLY A 115 21.33 -3.29 10.25
C GLY A 115 22.17 -2.06 9.90
N GLN A 116 22.48 -1.91 8.61
CA GLN A 116 23.24 -0.78 8.07
C GLN A 116 22.45 -0.16 6.91
N LEU A 117 22.43 1.17 6.84
CA LEU A 117 21.86 1.88 5.71
C LEU A 117 22.80 1.72 4.52
N GLN A 118 22.28 1.26 3.38
CA GLN A 118 23.03 1.25 2.13
C GLN A 118 22.44 2.27 1.17
N VAL A 119 23.30 3.01 0.49
CA VAL A 119 22.95 4.04 -0.48
C VAL A 119 23.67 3.73 -1.79
N SER A 120 22.93 3.73 -2.89
CA SER A 120 23.50 3.61 -4.23
C SER A 120 23.24 4.90 -4.98
N ARG A 121 24.26 5.39 -5.69
CA ARG A 121 24.17 6.63 -6.49
C ARG A 121 23.52 6.41 -7.85
N THR A 122 23.38 5.16 -8.29
CA THR A 122 22.82 4.79 -9.58
C THR A 122 21.80 3.67 -9.43
N ALA A 123 20.74 3.68 -10.26
CA ALA A 123 19.74 2.63 -10.23
C ALA A 123 20.38 1.27 -10.60
N GLY A 124 20.43 0.35 -9.64
CA GLY A 124 21.08 -0.96 -9.80
C GLY A 124 22.61 -0.97 -9.63
N GLY A 125 23.22 0.14 -9.21
CA GLY A 125 24.65 0.22 -8.92
C GLY A 125 25.05 -0.38 -7.58
N ALA A 126 26.36 -0.59 -7.38
CA ALA A 126 26.92 -1.09 -6.13
C ALA A 126 26.48 -0.21 -4.95
N ALA A 127 25.94 -0.85 -3.91
CA ALA A 127 25.43 -0.17 -2.74
C ALA A 127 26.59 0.10 -1.76
N GLU A 128 26.75 1.36 -1.35
CA GLU A 128 27.74 1.78 -0.35
C GLU A 128 27.04 1.88 1.01
N SER A 129 27.63 1.34 2.08
CA SER A 129 27.11 1.57 3.43
C SER A 129 27.20 3.07 3.74
N ALA A 130 26.06 3.73 3.91
CA ALA A 130 26.00 5.11 4.34
C ALA A 130 26.43 5.16 5.82
N GLY A 131 27.63 5.71 6.03
CA GLY A 131 28.14 6.02 7.35
C GLY A 131 27.25 7.06 8.03
N THR A 132 26.88 6.76 9.27
CA THR A 132 26.27 7.67 10.24
C THR A 132 27.10 8.91 10.48
#